data_AF-A0A7S2P097-F1
#
_entry.id   AF-A0A7S2P097-F1
#
_cell.length_a   1.000
_cell.length_b   1.000
_cell.length_c   1.000
_cell.angle_alpha   90.00
_cell.angle_beta   90.00
_cell.angle_gamma   90.00
#
_symmetry.space_group_name_H-M   'P 1'
#
loop_
_entity.id
_entity.type
_entity.pdbx_description
1 polymer ?
#
loop_
_entity_poly.entity_id
_entity_poly.type
_entity_poly.pdbx_seq_one_letter_code
_entity_poly.pdbx_strand_id
1 'polypeptide(L)'
;SSYAALPLLAAFGAAACPSPARAARGLAGSLGLLLGTAVGTYCEKAKREAARCSVLRVLAEQMAGGARGADIRGLVAATRRRFGLAAGGERGDAFEEAALGELYGHVLNALLDGPAHDPSDLPTLRRLRTALDLDGVVIGNAHKRAAQLLVSRGYSGLEGQDMRQAVDKLLFLSERAFADEPSAEARAYEMARVRGALRVSAQEARERVAAVSEELYSGSLAAVAQSADGQTANALASASATFGLSSEETARMNSETYRQIAADLLEGGRLSSEGGEVLKRARGLLQLSDAAAS
;
A
#
# COMPACT_ATOMS: atom_id res chain seq x y z
N SER A 1 1.10 -40.09 -6.33
CA SER A 1 2.39 -39.44 -6.02
C SER A 1 2.17 -37.93 -5.96
N SER A 2 1.72 -37.40 -4.80
CA SER A 2 1.38 -35.98 -4.63
C SER A 2 1.35 -35.60 -3.14
N TYR A 3 2.43 -35.84 -2.41
CA TYR A 3 2.62 -35.33 -1.05
C TYR A 3 4.08 -34.90 -0.89
N ALA A 4 4.45 -33.84 -1.61
CA ALA A 4 5.73 -33.16 -1.43
C ALA A 4 5.65 -31.77 -2.09
N ALA A 5 4.96 -30.83 -1.45
CA ALA A 5 5.04 -29.41 -1.84
C ALA A 5 4.68 -28.46 -0.68
N LEU A 6 4.99 -28.85 0.56
CA LEU A 6 4.70 -28.03 1.75
C LEU A 6 5.89 -27.40 2.50
N PRO A 7 7.17 -27.48 2.04
CA PRO A 7 8.22 -26.66 2.66
C PRO A 7 9.01 -25.73 1.72
N LEU A 8 8.56 -25.42 0.50
CA LEU A 8 9.33 -24.58 -0.45
C LEU A 8 8.86 -23.12 -0.61
N LEU A 9 7.79 -22.70 0.08
CA LEU A 9 7.24 -21.33 -0.07
C LEU A 9 7.83 -20.29 0.88
N ALA A 10 8.79 -20.67 1.73
CA ALA A 10 9.39 -19.77 2.72
C ALA A 10 10.69 -19.07 2.26
N ALA A 11 11.26 -19.40 1.09
CA ALA A 11 12.66 -19.07 0.80
C ALA A 11 12.96 -18.16 -0.42
N PHE A 12 11.99 -17.58 -1.13
CA PHE A 12 12.29 -16.82 -2.38
C PHE A 12 11.78 -15.37 -2.47
N GLY A 13 11.24 -14.78 -1.41
CA GLY A 13 10.62 -13.44 -1.45
C GLY A 13 11.50 -12.28 -1.02
N ALA A 14 12.79 -12.24 -1.38
CA ALA A 14 13.74 -11.24 -0.84
C ALA A 14 14.31 -10.22 -1.84
N ALA A 15 13.96 -10.25 -3.12
CA ALA A 15 14.51 -9.28 -4.08
C ALA A 15 13.41 -8.71 -4.98
N ALA A 16 13.10 -7.42 -4.78
CA ALA A 16 12.35 -6.48 -5.64
C ALA A 16 10.98 -5.94 -5.14
N CYS A 17 10.50 -6.31 -3.95
CA CYS A 17 9.49 -5.57 -3.17
C CYS A 17 9.48 -6.15 -1.74
N PRO A 18 9.46 -5.37 -0.65
CA PRO A 18 9.54 -5.90 0.72
C PRO A 18 8.21 -6.40 1.34
N SER A 19 7.04 -6.13 0.74
CA SER A 19 5.72 -6.60 1.25
C SER A 19 5.01 -7.78 0.56
N PRO A 20 5.55 -8.49 -0.47
CA PRO A 20 4.81 -9.55 -1.15
C PRO A 20 4.47 -10.70 -0.20
N ALA A 21 5.33 -10.97 0.78
CA ALA A 21 5.09 -11.97 1.80
C ALA A 21 3.90 -11.62 2.71
N ARG A 22 3.70 -10.33 3.07
CA ARG A 22 2.56 -9.88 3.89
C ARG A 22 1.26 -9.92 3.10
N ALA A 23 1.29 -9.41 1.87
CA ALA A 23 0.15 -9.45 0.99
C ALA A 23 -0.26 -10.92 0.68
N ALA A 24 0.72 -11.79 0.41
CA ALA A 24 0.49 -13.23 0.26
C ALA A 24 -0.03 -13.90 1.54
N ARG A 25 0.40 -13.50 2.74
CA ARG A 25 -0.16 -13.98 4.02
C ARG A 25 -1.62 -13.53 4.20
N GLY A 26 -1.95 -12.28 3.87
CA GLY A 26 -3.34 -11.80 3.89
C GLY A 26 -4.25 -12.62 2.96
N LEU A 27 -3.77 -12.90 1.74
CA LEU A 27 -4.46 -13.78 0.79
C LEU A 27 -4.53 -15.24 1.29
N ALA A 28 -3.45 -15.78 1.86
CA ALA A 28 -3.41 -17.13 2.42
C ALA A 28 -4.34 -17.31 3.64
N GLY A 29 -4.42 -16.29 4.51
CA GLY A 29 -5.38 -16.28 5.63
C GLY A 29 -6.83 -16.35 5.14
N SER A 30 -7.13 -15.67 4.03
CA SER A 30 -8.45 -15.76 3.41
C SER A 30 -8.73 -17.11 2.73
N LEU A 31 -7.71 -17.86 2.29
CA LEU A 31 -7.86 -19.25 1.82
C LEU A 31 -8.14 -20.22 2.97
N GLY A 32 -7.52 -20.00 4.15
CA GLY A 32 -7.66 -20.88 5.32
C GLY A 32 -9.03 -20.82 6.02
N LEU A 33 -9.71 -19.67 5.96
CA LEU A 33 -11.03 -19.45 6.56
C LEU A 33 -12.20 -20.15 5.83
N LEU A 34 -11.94 -20.80 4.70
CA LEU A 34 -12.97 -21.30 3.77
C LEU A 34 -13.16 -22.83 3.77
N LEU A 35 -12.48 -23.57 4.66
CA LEU A 35 -12.51 -25.04 4.68
C LEU A 35 -13.66 -25.67 5.49
N GLY A 36 -14.73 -24.95 5.81
CA GLY A 36 -15.89 -25.55 6.48
C GLY A 36 -17.20 -24.82 6.21
N THR A 37 -18.13 -25.49 5.50
CA THR A 37 -19.58 -25.63 5.80
C THR A 37 -20.39 -26.06 4.56
N ALA A 38 -21.58 -26.62 4.83
CA ALA A 38 -22.27 -27.68 4.08
C ALA A 38 -23.36 -27.25 3.05
N VAL A 39 -24.08 -28.28 2.58
CA VAL A 39 -24.85 -28.58 1.34
C VAL A 39 -26.21 -27.87 1.17
N GLY A 40 -26.67 -27.72 -0.09
CA GLY A 40 -28.05 -27.38 -0.49
C GLY A 40 -28.13 -26.35 -1.62
N THR A 41 -27.87 -25.08 -1.31
CA THR A 41 -27.59 -23.97 -2.26
C THR A 41 -26.14 -23.99 -2.77
N TYR A 42 -25.56 -25.18 -2.69
CA TYR A 42 -24.14 -25.45 -2.62
C TYR A 42 -23.42 -25.15 -3.91
N CYS A 43 -24.04 -25.35 -5.07
CA CYS A 43 -23.33 -25.24 -6.34
C CYS A 43 -22.95 -23.79 -6.68
N GLU A 44 -23.88 -22.84 -6.52
CA GLU A 44 -23.59 -21.42 -6.80
C GLU A 44 -22.70 -20.80 -5.72
N LYS A 45 -22.94 -21.13 -4.44
CA LYS A 45 -22.05 -20.70 -3.36
C LYS A 45 -20.66 -21.32 -3.50
N ALA A 46 -20.55 -22.61 -3.83
CA ALA A 46 -19.26 -23.27 -4.07
C ALA A 46 -18.59 -22.80 -5.36
N LYS A 47 -19.33 -22.41 -6.41
CA LYS A 47 -18.75 -21.77 -7.61
C LYS A 47 -18.15 -20.42 -7.26
N ARG A 48 -18.86 -19.59 -6.49
CA ARG A 48 -18.34 -18.31 -5.98
C ARG A 48 -17.13 -18.53 -5.08
N GLU A 49 -17.19 -19.50 -4.19
CA GLU A 49 -16.08 -19.81 -3.29
C GLU A 49 -14.87 -20.39 -4.03
N ALA A 50 -15.08 -21.28 -4.98
CA ALA A 50 -14.03 -21.82 -5.84
C ALA A 50 -13.44 -20.73 -6.74
N ALA A 51 -14.25 -19.82 -7.27
CA ALA A 51 -13.79 -18.65 -8.01
C ALA A 51 -12.93 -17.74 -7.13
N ARG A 52 -13.39 -17.45 -5.90
CA ARG A 52 -12.65 -16.67 -4.91
C ARG A 52 -11.31 -17.33 -4.58
N CYS A 53 -11.30 -18.61 -4.23
CA CYS A 53 -10.07 -19.38 -3.96
C CYS A 53 -9.12 -19.41 -5.17
N SER A 54 -9.65 -19.54 -6.38
CA SER A 54 -8.84 -19.53 -7.60
C SER A 54 -8.24 -18.15 -7.88
N VAL A 55 -9.02 -17.07 -7.72
CA VAL A 55 -8.54 -15.69 -7.83
C VAL A 55 -7.48 -15.41 -6.77
N LEU A 56 -7.73 -15.83 -5.53
CA LEU A 56 -6.80 -15.70 -4.41
C LEU A 56 -5.48 -16.39 -4.69
N ARG A 57 -5.51 -17.62 -5.19
CA ARG A 57 -4.31 -18.36 -5.54
C ARG A 57 -3.53 -17.68 -6.65
N VAL A 58 -4.20 -17.24 -7.71
CA VAL A 58 -3.55 -16.49 -8.81
C VAL A 58 -2.91 -15.20 -8.27
N LEU A 59 -3.61 -14.44 -7.43
CA LEU A 59 -3.06 -13.23 -6.84
C LEU A 59 -1.88 -13.51 -5.91
N ALA A 60 -1.95 -14.56 -5.09
CA ALA A 60 -0.87 -14.94 -4.19
C ALA A 60 0.37 -15.40 -4.95
N GLU A 61 0.20 -16.22 -6.00
CA GLU A 61 1.28 -16.66 -6.89
C GLU A 61 1.94 -15.48 -7.62
N GLN A 62 1.13 -14.54 -8.12
CA GLN A 62 1.63 -13.35 -8.82
C GLN A 62 2.34 -12.36 -7.87
N MET A 63 1.81 -12.17 -6.66
CA MET A 63 2.48 -11.32 -5.67
C MET A 63 3.75 -11.95 -5.11
N ALA A 64 3.81 -13.29 -4.97
CA ALA A 64 5.00 -13.99 -4.50
C ALA A 64 6.10 -14.13 -5.58
N GLY A 65 5.72 -14.28 -6.86
CA GLY A 65 6.64 -14.59 -7.95
C GLY A 65 7.33 -13.38 -8.59
N GLY A 66 7.04 -12.15 -8.15
CA GLY A 66 7.66 -10.93 -8.72
C GLY A 66 7.41 -10.73 -10.21
N ALA A 67 6.41 -11.42 -10.79
CA ALA A 67 6.18 -11.44 -12.22
C ALA A 67 5.73 -10.05 -12.72
N ARG A 68 6.69 -9.31 -13.27
CA ARG A 68 6.44 -8.14 -14.11
C ARG A 68 5.74 -8.63 -15.38
N GLY A 69 4.44 -8.37 -15.51
CA GLY A 69 3.76 -8.40 -16.81
C GLY A 69 2.75 -9.52 -17.05
N ALA A 70 2.33 -10.32 -16.06
CA ALA A 70 1.10 -11.07 -16.23
C ALA A 70 -0.09 -10.11 -16.21
N ASP A 71 -0.99 -10.20 -17.19
CA ASP A 71 -2.26 -9.49 -17.16
C ASP A 71 -3.14 -10.10 -16.05
N ILE A 72 -2.90 -9.68 -14.81
CA ILE A 72 -3.62 -10.15 -13.61
C ILE A 72 -5.12 -9.91 -13.81
N ARG A 73 -5.49 -8.79 -14.44
CA ARG A 73 -6.86 -8.47 -14.80
C ARG A 73 -7.43 -9.51 -15.76
N GLY A 74 -6.70 -9.86 -16.81
CA GLY A 74 -7.05 -10.93 -17.75
C GLY A 74 -7.20 -12.30 -17.09
N LEU A 75 -6.32 -12.65 -16.14
CA LEU A 75 -6.38 -13.91 -15.39
C LEU A 75 -7.56 -13.95 -14.42
N VAL A 76 -7.83 -12.85 -13.72
CA VAL A 76 -9.00 -12.71 -12.85
C VAL A 76 -10.28 -12.78 -13.69
N ALA A 77 -10.34 -12.08 -14.82
CA ALA A 77 -11.48 -12.14 -15.75
C ALA A 77 -11.68 -13.54 -16.36
N ALA A 78 -10.60 -14.24 -16.73
CA ALA A 78 -10.66 -15.62 -17.20
C ALA A 78 -11.19 -16.56 -16.10
N THR A 79 -10.75 -16.36 -14.86
CA THR A 79 -11.24 -17.12 -13.71
C THR A 79 -12.73 -16.83 -13.45
N ARG A 80 -13.16 -15.57 -13.49
CA ARG A 80 -14.58 -15.17 -13.38
C ARG A 80 -15.44 -15.88 -14.42
N ARG A 81 -15.02 -15.84 -15.69
CA ARG A 81 -15.72 -16.50 -16.81
C ARG A 81 -15.80 -18.01 -16.62
N ARG A 82 -14.72 -18.66 -16.15
CA ARG A 82 -14.69 -20.10 -15.88
C ARG A 82 -15.76 -20.56 -14.87
N PHE A 83 -16.15 -19.69 -13.94
CA PHE A 83 -17.16 -19.98 -12.93
C PHE A 83 -18.54 -19.36 -13.22
N GLY A 84 -18.74 -18.75 -14.40
CA GLY A 84 -20.01 -18.15 -14.80
C GLY A 84 -20.34 -16.80 -14.14
N LEU A 85 -19.31 -16.07 -13.67
CA LEU A 85 -19.41 -14.79 -12.95
C LEU A 85 -18.94 -13.62 -13.80
N ALA A 86 -19.32 -13.56 -15.08
CA ALA A 86 -18.92 -12.45 -15.95
C ALA A 86 -19.50 -11.12 -15.45
N ALA A 87 -18.74 -10.03 -15.62
CA ALA A 87 -19.13 -8.67 -15.23
C ALA A 87 -20.37 -8.19 -16.01
N GLY A 88 -21.17 -7.31 -15.42
CA GLY A 88 -22.32 -6.68 -16.07
C GLY A 88 -23.66 -7.41 -15.90
N GLY A 89 -23.79 -8.21 -14.84
CA GLY A 89 -25.05 -8.82 -14.44
C GLY A 89 -25.15 -8.88 -12.92
N GLU A 90 -26.36 -8.84 -12.38
CA GLU A 90 -26.65 -8.73 -10.93
C GLU A 90 -25.84 -9.74 -10.06
N ARG A 91 -25.56 -10.93 -10.60
CA ARG A 91 -24.76 -11.98 -9.94
C ARG A 91 -23.25 -11.75 -9.98
N GLY A 92 -22.74 -11.14 -11.05
CA GLY A 92 -21.34 -10.73 -11.17
C GLY A 92 -21.07 -9.55 -10.24
N ASP A 93 -21.95 -8.55 -10.28
CA ASP A 93 -21.82 -7.32 -9.50
C ASP A 93 -21.88 -7.61 -7.99
N ALA A 94 -22.81 -8.45 -7.54
CA ALA A 94 -22.88 -8.90 -6.13
C ALA A 94 -21.69 -9.75 -5.69
N PHE A 95 -21.03 -10.47 -6.61
CA PHE A 95 -19.79 -11.20 -6.31
C PHE A 95 -18.60 -10.24 -6.23
N GLU A 96 -18.53 -9.24 -7.10
CA GLU A 96 -17.46 -8.23 -7.11
C GLU A 96 -17.48 -7.41 -5.82
N GLU A 97 -18.65 -6.91 -5.41
CA GLU A 97 -18.80 -6.11 -4.20
C GLU A 97 -18.48 -6.92 -2.92
N ALA A 98 -18.96 -8.17 -2.84
CA ALA A 98 -18.76 -9.00 -1.65
C ALA A 98 -17.39 -9.67 -1.62
N ALA A 99 -17.03 -10.46 -2.63
CA ALA A 99 -15.85 -11.30 -2.59
C ALA A 99 -14.57 -10.49 -2.82
N LEU A 100 -14.53 -9.64 -3.86
CA LEU A 100 -13.30 -8.91 -4.21
C LEU A 100 -13.04 -7.74 -3.25
N GLY A 101 -14.10 -7.07 -2.80
CA GLY A 101 -14.02 -6.10 -1.70
C GLY A 101 -13.49 -6.71 -0.40
N GLU A 102 -13.92 -7.93 -0.05
CA GLU A 102 -13.34 -8.66 1.10
C GLU A 102 -11.86 -9.02 0.89
N LEU A 103 -11.45 -9.39 -0.33
CA LEU A 103 -10.02 -9.65 -0.62
C LEU A 103 -9.17 -8.41 -0.40
N TYR A 104 -9.61 -7.28 -0.95
CA TYR A 104 -8.97 -5.99 -0.73
C TYR A 104 -8.91 -5.65 0.76
N GLY A 105 -10.03 -5.83 1.47
CA GLY A 105 -10.12 -5.61 2.92
C GLY A 105 -9.15 -6.49 3.72
N HIS A 106 -8.99 -7.76 3.39
CA HIS A 106 -8.04 -8.64 4.07
C HIS A 106 -6.59 -8.22 3.84
N VAL A 107 -6.24 -7.83 2.61
CA VAL A 107 -4.89 -7.31 2.33
C VAL A 107 -4.67 -6.00 3.08
N LEU A 108 -5.62 -5.06 3.03
CA LEU A 108 -5.55 -3.81 3.80
C LEU A 108 -5.29 -4.09 5.29
N ASN A 109 -6.09 -4.94 5.93
CA ASN A 109 -5.88 -5.28 7.35
C ASN A 109 -4.51 -5.93 7.61
N ALA A 110 -4.05 -6.83 6.72
CA ALA A 110 -2.71 -7.43 6.86
C ALA A 110 -1.58 -6.41 6.71
N LEU A 111 -1.77 -5.35 5.92
CA LEU A 111 -0.82 -4.24 5.85
C LEU A 111 -0.85 -3.41 7.14
N LEU A 112 -2.04 -3.18 7.74
CA LEU A 112 -2.18 -2.45 9.02
C LEU A 112 -1.48 -3.16 10.18
N ASP A 113 -1.41 -4.49 10.16
CA ASP A 113 -0.69 -5.30 11.15
C ASP A 113 0.85 -5.33 10.91
N GLY A 114 1.32 -4.69 9.83
CA GLY A 114 2.74 -4.59 9.47
C GLY A 114 3.45 -3.36 10.06
N PRO A 115 4.68 -3.06 9.61
CA PRO A 115 5.42 -1.86 10.04
C PRO A 115 4.62 -0.57 9.81
N ALA A 116 4.75 0.42 10.69
CA ALA A 116 4.00 1.67 10.61
C ALA A 116 4.22 2.42 9.26
N HIS A 117 5.45 2.40 8.74
CA HIS A 117 5.86 3.15 7.56
C HIS A 117 6.57 2.24 6.54
N ASP A 118 5.81 1.48 5.75
CA ASP A 118 6.37 0.69 4.65
C ASP A 118 6.02 1.30 3.28
N PRO A 119 7.02 1.73 2.48
CA PRO A 119 6.79 2.37 1.19
C PRO A 119 6.11 1.46 0.16
N SER A 120 6.08 0.15 0.39
CA SER A 120 5.50 -0.83 -0.52
C SER A 120 4.01 -1.10 -0.30
N ASP A 121 3.41 -0.57 0.76
CA ASP A 121 2.00 -0.78 1.10
C ASP A 121 1.06 -0.14 0.08
N LEU A 122 1.27 1.15 -0.25
CA LEU A 122 0.44 1.88 -1.20
C LEU A 122 0.54 1.31 -2.63
N PRO A 123 1.74 1.02 -3.18
CA PRO A 123 1.86 0.30 -4.45
C PRO A 123 1.12 -1.05 -4.46
N THR A 124 1.12 -1.77 -3.34
CA THR A 124 0.42 -3.06 -3.21
C THR A 124 -1.09 -2.88 -3.31
N LEU A 125 -1.67 -1.92 -2.57
CA LEU A 125 -3.10 -1.63 -2.64
C LEU A 125 -3.54 -1.13 -4.02
N ARG A 126 -2.74 -0.26 -4.67
CA ARG A 126 -3.02 0.22 -6.03
C ARG A 126 -3.02 -0.92 -7.05
N ARG A 127 -2.00 -1.78 -7.03
CA ARG A 127 -1.96 -2.97 -7.90
C ARG A 127 -3.18 -3.86 -7.67
N LEU A 128 -3.56 -4.07 -6.42
CA LEU A 128 -4.72 -4.90 -6.08
C LEU A 128 -6.03 -4.28 -6.56
N ARG A 129 -6.23 -2.97 -6.37
CA ARG A 129 -7.39 -2.22 -6.91
C ARG A 129 -7.49 -2.39 -8.43
N THR A 130 -6.40 -2.15 -9.15
CA THR A 130 -6.36 -2.27 -10.62
C THR A 130 -6.58 -3.69 -11.12
N ALA A 131 -5.99 -4.68 -10.43
CA ALA A 131 -6.10 -6.10 -10.78
C ALA A 131 -7.51 -6.65 -10.56
N LEU A 132 -8.17 -6.19 -9.50
CA LEU A 132 -9.53 -6.60 -9.16
C LEU A 132 -10.60 -5.74 -9.85
N ASP A 133 -10.20 -4.63 -10.47
CA ASP A 133 -11.08 -3.65 -11.13
C ASP A 133 -12.12 -3.07 -10.17
N LEU A 134 -11.66 -2.67 -8.98
CA LEU A 134 -12.53 -2.16 -7.92
C LEU A 134 -12.82 -0.67 -8.10
N ASP A 135 -14.10 -0.33 -8.03
CA ASP A 135 -14.58 1.05 -7.99
C ASP A 135 -14.34 1.71 -6.62
N GLY A 136 -14.57 3.02 -6.57
CA GLY A 136 -14.42 3.81 -5.35
C GLY A 136 -15.35 3.41 -4.21
N VAL A 137 -16.55 2.88 -4.51
CA VAL A 137 -17.55 2.48 -3.51
C VAL A 137 -17.08 1.24 -2.76
N VAL A 138 -16.59 0.22 -3.48
CA VAL A 138 -16.07 -1.01 -2.89
C VAL A 138 -14.83 -0.72 -2.05
N ILE A 139 -13.91 0.12 -2.55
CA ILE A 139 -12.72 0.56 -1.81
C ILE A 139 -13.14 1.32 -0.55
N GLY A 140 -14.06 2.28 -0.66
CA GLY A 140 -14.60 3.04 0.46
C GLY A 140 -15.21 2.16 1.55
N ASN A 141 -16.00 1.16 1.16
CA ASN A 141 -16.57 0.17 2.07
C ASN A 141 -15.49 -0.65 2.80
N ALA A 142 -14.44 -1.08 2.10
CA ALA A 142 -13.35 -1.83 2.69
C ALA A 142 -12.56 -1.00 3.71
N HIS A 143 -12.24 0.25 3.40
CA HIS A 143 -11.55 1.16 4.31
C HIS A 143 -12.39 1.52 5.54
N LYS A 144 -13.70 1.77 5.37
CA LYS A 144 -14.62 1.96 6.50
C LYS A 144 -14.68 0.73 7.41
N ARG A 145 -14.76 -0.47 6.84
CA ARG A 145 -14.75 -1.73 7.61
C ARG A 145 -13.44 -1.93 8.35
N ALA A 146 -12.29 -1.63 7.72
CA ALA A 146 -10.99 -1.68 8.39
C ALA A 146 -10.92 -0.71 9.59
N ALA A 147 -11.46 0.51 9.44
CA ALA A 147 -11.56 1.46 10.55
C ALA A 147 -12.42 0.92 11.71
N GLN A 148 -13.58 0.33 11.40
CA GLN A 148 -14.45 -0.28 12.40
C GLN A 148 -13.75 -1.45 13.12
N LEU A 149 -13.01 -2.27 12.38
CA LEU A 149 -12.24 -3.39 12.94
C LEU A 149 -11.12 -2.90 13.85
N LEU A 150 -10.36 -1.88 13.46
CA LEU A 150 -9.35 -1.27 14.34
C LEU A 150 -9.97 -0.78 15.65
N VAL A 151 -11.08 -0.05 15.57
CA VAL A 151 -11.81 0.40 16.77
C VAL A 151 -12.21 -0.79 17.64
N SER A 152 -12.78 -1.85 17.07
CA SER A 152 -13.14 -3.06 17.83
C SER A 152 -11.94 -3.78 18.44
N ARG A 153 -10.78 -3.80 17.74
CA ARG A 153 -9.53 -4.38 18.26
C ARG A 153 -8.96 -3.53 19.38
N GLY A 154 -9.17 -2.23 19.35
CA GLY A 154 -8.82 -1.31 20.44
C GLY A 154 -9.57 -1.64 21.71
N TYR A 155 -10.85 -1.99 21.57
CA TYR A 155 -11.65 -2.51 22.67
C TYR A 155 -11.24 -3.93 23.12
N SER A 156 -10.45 -4.67 22.33
CA SER A 156 -10.07 -6.07 22.59
C SER A 156 -8.57 -6.31 22.78
N GLY A 157 -7.74 -5.27 22.94
CA GLY A 157 -6.32 -5.39 23.34
C GLY A 157 -5.26 -4.75 22.45
N LEU A 158 -5.59 -4.09 21.33
CA LEU A 158 -4.65 -3.17 20.68
C LEU A 158 -4.69 -1.82 21.41
N GLU A 159 -3.72 -1.54 22.26
CA GLU A 159 -3.68 -0.28 23.03
C GLU A 159 -2.39 0.51 22.79
N GLY A 160 -2.42 1.79 23.13
CA GLY A 160 -1.23 2.63 23.12
C GLY A 160 -0.69 2.93 21.72
N GLN A 161 0.60 2.65 21.49
CA GLN A 161 1.33 3.10 20.31
C GLN A 161 0.94 2.32 19.05
N ASP A 162 0.74 1.01 19.15
CA ASP A 162 0.44 0.15 18.00
C ASP A 162 -0.91 0.52 17.37
N MET A 163 -1.92 0.82 18.21
CA MET A 163 -3.21 1.30 17.73
C MET A 163 -3.07 2.66 17.02
N ARG A 164 -2.30 3.59 17.59
CA ARG A 164 -2.07 4.90 16.97
C ARG A 164 -1.41 4.74 15.60
N GLN A 165 -0.36 3.92 15.51
CA GLN A 165 0.34 3.66 14.24
C GLN A 165 -0.58 3.03 13.20
N ALA A 166 -1.41 2.05 13.57
CA ALA A 166 -2.38 1.43 12.67
C ALA A 166 -3.44 2.43 12.18
N VAL A 167 -3.91 3.33 13.07
CA VAL A 167 -4.86 4.39 12.72
C VAL A 167 -4.23 5.40 11.76
N ASP A 168 -3.03 5.88 12.06
CA ASP A 168 -2.32 6.87 11.23
C ASP A 168 -2.05 6.30 9.84
N LYS A 169 -1.59 5.04 9.79
CA LYS A 169 -1.39 4.29 8.57
C LYS A 169 -2.69 4.10 7.78
N LEU A 170 -3.79 3.74 8.43
CA LEU A 170 -5.08 3.61 7.75
C LEU A 170 -5.55 4.94 7.16
N LEU A 171 -5.41 6.05 7.90
CA LEU A 171 -5.76 7.38 7.41
C LEU A 171 -4.94 7.73 6.17
N PHE A 172 -3.63 7.52 6.19
CA PHE A 172 -2.74 7.73 5.05
C PHE A 172 -3.14 6.87 3.84
N LEU A 173 -3.29 5.56 4.03
CA LEU A 173 -3.65 4.65 2.93
C LEU A 173 -5.03 4.97 2.35
N SER A 174 -5.98 5.39 3.18
CA SER A 174 -7.32 5.81 2.73
C SER A 174 -7.26 7.06 1.88
N GLU A 175 -6.55 8.09 2.36
CA GLU A 175 -6.49 9.37 1.67
C GLU A 175 -5.77 9.22 0.31
N ARG A 176 -4.71 8.42 0.25
CA ARG A 176 -4.02 8.08 -1.00
C ARG A 176 -4.85 7.19 -1.94
N ALA A 177 -5.67 6.28 -1.42
CA ALA A 177 -6.57 5.45 -2.23
C ALA A 177 -7.68 6.28 -2.87
N PHE A 178 -8.18 7.31 -2.17
CA PHE A 178 -9.23 8.19 -2.68
C PHE A 178 -8.71 9.40 -3.46
N ALA A 179 -7.38 9.56 -3.57
CA ALA A 179 -6.77 10.60 -4.38
C ALA A 179 -7.16 10.50 -5.86
N ASP A 180 -7.40 9.28 -6.34
CA ASP A 180 -7.75 9.00 -7.75
C ASP A 180 -9.26 9.03 -8.01
N GLU A 181 -10.09 9.40 -7.02
CA GLU A 181 -11.54 9.54 -7.22
C GLU A 181 -11.89 10.70 -8.18
N PRO A 182 -12.99 10.55 -8.96
CA PRO A 182 -13.30 11.47 -10.06
C PRO A 182 -13.67 12.89 -9.60
N SER A 183 -14.09 13.05 -8.35
CA SER A 183 -14.41 14.38 -7.79
C SER A 183 -13.86 14.57 -6.37
N ALA A 184 -13.63 15.84 -6.02
CA ALA A 184 -13.20 16.22 -4.68
C ALA A 184 -14.26 15.89 -3.62
N GLU A 185 -15.54 15.97 -3.98
CA GLU A 185 -16.66 15.60 -3.11
C GLU A 185 -16.68 14.11 -2.81
N ALA A 186 -16.44 13.24 -3.81
CA ALA A 186 -16.36 11.79 -3.61
C ALA A 186 -15.21 11.43 -2.65
N ARG A 187 -14.03 12.04 -2.84
CA ARG A 187 -12.89 11.90 -1.93
C ARG A 187 -13.23 12.36 -0.51
N ALA A 188 -13.84 13.54 -0.38
CA ALA A 188 -14.21 14.10 0.92
C ALA A 188 -15.25 13.23 1.65
N TYR A 189 -16.22 12.71 0.91
CA TYR A 189 -17.25 11.79 1.42
C TYR A 189 -16.63 10.50 1.94
N GLU A 190 -15.79 9.83 1.16
CA GLU A 190 -15.16 8.57 1.58
C GLU A 190 -14.22 8.76 2.77
N MET A 191 -13.41 9.83 2.78
CA MET A 191 -12.62 10.16 3.95
C MET A 191 -13.46 10.52 5.17
N ALA A 192 -14.62 11.16 5.01
CA ALA A 192 -15.52 11.43 6.14
C ALA A 192 -16.07 10.15 6.77
N ARG A 193 -16.36 9.11 5.97
CA ARG A 193 -16.81 7.81 6.47
C ARG A 193 -15.74 7.10 7.30
N VAL A 194 -14.50 7.09 6.81
CA VAL A 194 -13.36 6.49 7.54
C VAL A 194 -13.11 7.25 8.84
N ARG A 195 -13.03 8.59 8.79
CA ARG A 195 -12.84 9.43 9.98
C ARG A 195 -13.99 9.29 10.99
N GLY A 196 -15.23 9.20 10.51
CA GLY A 196 -16.39 8.99 11.35
C GLY A 196 -16.34 7.66 12.11
N ALA A 197 -15.86 6.59 11.48
CA ALA A 197 -15.64 5.31 12.14
C ALA A 197 -14.53 5.40 13.20
N LEU A 198 -13.42 6.09 12.90
CA LEU A 198 -12.29 6.28 13.80
C LEU A 198 -12.52 7.34 14.90
N ARG A 199 -13.57 8.15 14.76
CA ARG A 199 -13.86 9.32 15.61
C ARG A 199 -12.73 10.38 15.61
N VAL A 200 -12.10 10.57 14.45
CA VAL A 200 -10.99 11.51 14.25
C VAL A 200 -11.50 12.77 13.53
N SER A 201 -11.06 13.95 13.98
CA SER A 201 -11.46 15.21 13.34
C SER A 201 -10.83 15.36 11.94
N ALA A 202 -11.37 16.26 11.10
CA ALA A 202 -10.78 16.51 9.78
C ALA A 202 -9.35 17.08 9.90
N GLN A 203 -9.12 17.97 10.86
CA GLN A 203 -7.82 18.59 11.09
C GLN A 203 -6.79 17.57 11.56
N GLU A 204 -7.14 16.80 12.59
CA GLU A 204 -6.27 15.75 13.14
C GLU A 204 -5.93 14.68 12.11
N ALA A 205 -6.89 14.29 11.27
CA ALA A 205 -6.61 13.36 10.18
C ALA A 205 -5.60 13.92 9.18
N ARG A 206 -5.69 15.21 8.83
CA ARG A 206 -4.72 15.86 7.93
C ARG A 206 -3.31 15.86 8.52
N GLU A 207 -3.19 16.21 9.80
CA GLU A 207 -1.91 16.24 10.51
C GLU A 207 -1.26 14.85 10.58
N ARG A 208 -2.05 13.81 10.92
CA ARG A 208 -1.57 12.42 10.98
C ARG A 208 -1.16 11.88 9.61
N VAL A 209 -1.93 12.19 8.56
CA VAL A 209 -1.59 11.83 7.18
C VAL A 209 -0.27 12.49 6.77
N ALA A 210 -0.12 13.79 7.03
CA ALA A 210 1.11 14.53 6.73
C ALA A 210 2.33 13.91 7.44
N ALA A 211 2.21 13.57 8.73
CA ALA A 211 3.29 12.93 9.47
C ALA A 211 3.72 11.58 8.87
N VAL A 212 2.77 10.75 8.43
CA VAL A 212 3.10 9.47 7.74
C VAL A 212 3.77 9.73 6.39
N SER A 213 3.30 10.72 5.63
CA SER A 213 3.90 11.11 4.35
C SER A 213 5.34 11.59 4.51
N GLU A 214 5.60 12.43 5.51
CA GLU A 214 6.94 12.92 5.84
C GLU A 214 7.88 11.79 6.25
N GLU A 215 7.44 10.85 7.09
CA GLU A 215 8.27 9.71 7.51
C GLU A 215 8.63 8.79 6.33
N LEU A 216 7.66 8.47 5.47
CA LEU A 216 7.89 7.66 4.26
C LEU A 216 8.86 8.35 3.28
N TYR A 217 8.74 9.66 3.12
CA TYR A 217 9.64 10.42 2.26
C TYR A 217 11.03 10.56 2.87
N SER A 218 11.14 10.74 4.19
CA SER A 218 12.41 10.76 4.93
C SER A 218 13.19 9.46 4.74
N GLY A 219 12.52 8.31 4.74
CA GLY A 219 13.13 7.03 4.39
C GLY A 219 13.70 6.99 2.96
N SER A 220 13.04 7.65 2.01
CA SER A 220 13.53 7.78 0.62
C SER A 220 14.75 8.71 0.53
N LEU A 221 14.76 9.78 1.31
CA LEU A 221 15.88 10.72 1.42
C LEU A 221 17.11 10.08 2.07
N ALA A 222 16.92 9.24 3.08
CA ALA A 222 18.02 8.49 3.71
C ALA A 222 18.74 7.57 2.70
N ALA A 223 18.01 6.95 1.76
CA ALA A 223 18.60 6.15 0.70
C ALA A 223 19.44 6.99 -0.29
N VAL A 224 19.02 8.23 -0.56
CA VAL A 224 19.79 9.20 -1.37
C VAL A 224 21.09 9.57 -0.68
N ALA A 225 21.07 9.82 0.63
CA ALA A 225 22.27 10.12 1.40
C ALA A 225 23.29 8.96 1.38
N GLN A 226 22.82 7.71 1.26
CA GLN A 226 23.66 6.51 1.25
C GLN A 226 24.12 6.08 -0.15
N SER A 227 23.35 6.35 -1.20
CA SER A 227 23.62 5.87 -2.57
C SER A 227 23.33 6.96 -3.60
N ALA A 228 24.37 7.74 -3.92
CA ALA A 228 24.29 8.85 -4.86
C ALA A 228 24.33 8.38 -6.34
N ASP A 229 23.34 7.60 -6.77
CA ASP A 229 23.17 7.17 -8.17
C ASP A 229 21.96 7.83 -8.87
N GLY A 230 21.95 7.82 -10.20
CA GLY A 230 20.92 8.49 -11.01
C GLY A 230 19.55 7.81 -11.02
N GLN A 231 19.43 6.53 -10.62
CA GLN A 231 18.13 5.87 -10.47
C GLN A 231 17.40 6.42 -9.23
N THR A 232 18.14 6.84 -8.21
CA THR A 232 17.61 7.41 -6.97
C THR A 232 16.88 8.75 -7.19
N ALA A 233 17.29 9.60 -8.14
CA ALA A 233 16.64 10.90 -8.41
C ALA A 233 15.19 10.77 -8.93
N ASN A 234 15.00 9.92 -9.94
CA ASN A 234 13.67 9.68 -10.52
C ASN A 234 12.75 8.96 -9.53
N ALA A 235 13.33 8.07 -8.70
CA ALA A 235 12.61 7.42 -7.61
C ALA A 235 12.12 8.44 -6.57
N LEU A 236 12.93 9.46 -6.24
CA LEU A 236 12.60 10.46 -5.23
C LEU A 236 11.45 11.39 -5.67
N ALA A 237 11.47 11.90 -6.90
CA ALA A 237 10.39 12.73 -7.42
C ALA A 237 9.07 11.94 -7.55
N SER A 238 9.15 10.65 -7.90
CA SER A 238 7.99 9.76 -7.90
C SER A 238 7.48 9.48 -6.48
N ALA A 239 8.37 9.42 -5.48
CA ALA A 239 8.04 9.17 -4.09
C ALA A 239 7.25 10.33 -3.46
N SER A 240 7.66 11.59 -3.64
CA SER A 240 6.95 12.75 -3.07
C SER A 240 5.50 12.83 -3.57
N ALA A 241 5.28 12.66 -4.88
CA ALA A 241 3.95 12.60 -5.47
C ALA A 241 3.14 11.39 -4.95
N THR A 242 3.79 10.24 -4.81
CA THR A 242 3.15 9.01 -4.31
C THR A 242 2.67 9.17 -2.87
N PHE A 243 3.48 9.79 -2.01
CA PHE A 243 3.16 10.02 -0.60
C PHE A 243 2.34 11.29 -0.38
N GLY A 244 2.13 12.11 -1.41
CA GLY A 244 1.22 13.24 -1.35
C GLY A 244 1.77 14.52 -0.75
N LEU A 245 3.09 14.67 -0.75
CA LEU A 245 3.73 15.90 -0.32
C LEU A 245 3.50 16.99 -1.36
N SER A 246 3.26 18.21 -0.89
CA SER A 246 3.27 19.40 -1.74
C SER A 246 4.69 19.69 -2.25
N SER A 247 4.78 20.50 -3.31
CA SER A 247 6.08 20.97 -3.82
C SER A 247 6.87 21.75 -2.76
N GLU A 248 6.18 22.50 -1.89
CA GLU A 248 6.79 23.27 -0.81
C GLU A 248 7.38 22.37 0.28
N GLU A 249 6.61 21.40 0.77
CA GLU A 249 7.09 20.41 1.76
C GLU A 249 8.27 19.60 1.21
N THR A 250 8.15 19.15 -0.05
CA THR A 250 9.21 18.42 -0.74
C THR A 250 10.50 19.26 -0.83
N ALA A 251 10.39 20.52 -1.23
CA ALA A 251 11.55 21.41 -1.34
C ALA A 251 12.20 21.67 0.03
N ARG A 252 11.39 21.87 1.08
CA ARG A 252 11.87 22.04 2.47
C ARG A 252 12.68 20.83 2.93
N MET A 253 12.12 19.63 2.81
CA MET A 253 12.76 18.39 3.25
C MET A 253 14.02 18.07 2.44
N ASN A 254 14.00 18.32 1.13
CA ASN A 254 15.18 18.18 0.28
C ASN A 254 16.30 19.14 0.72
N SER A 255 15.96 20.39 1.04
CA SER A 255 16.94 21.40 1.48
C SER A 255 17.51 21.09 2.87
N GLU A 256 16.68 20.57 3.78
CA GLU A 256 17.12 20.09 5.09
C GLU A 256 18.09 18.90 4.96
N THR A 257 17.77 17.93 4.11
CA THR A 257 18.63 16.77 3.86
C THR A 257 19.96 17.18 3.25
N TYR A 258 19.95 18.08 2.27
CA TYR A 258 21.17 18.60 1.67
C TYR A 258 22.07 19.31 2.69
N ARG A 259 21.49 20.13 3.56
CA ARG A 259 22.22 20.79 4.65
C ARG A 259 22.83 19.78 5.62
N GLN A 260 22.12 18.71 5.94
CA GLN A 260 22.65 17.63 6.79
C GLN A 260 23.84 16.93 6.13
N ILE A 261 23.71 16.55 4.85
CA ILE A 261 24.82 15.93 4.09
C ILE A 261 26.03 16.88 4.05
N ALA A 262 25.81 18.19 3.85
CA ALA A 262 26.88 19.18 3.87
C ALA A 262 27.56 19.27 5.24
N ALA A 263 26.79 19.27 6.34
CA ALA A 263 27.33 19.29 7.68
C ALA A 263 28.17 18.04 7.98
N ASP A 264 27.71 16.85 7.55
CA ASP A 264 28.40 15.58 7.79
C ASP A 264 29.72 15.47 7.00
N LEU A 265 29.82 16.14 5.84
CA LEU A 265 31.02 16.16 5.00
C LEU A 265 32.05 17.25 5.40
N LEU A 266 31.69 18.16 6.31
CA LEU A 266 32.56 19.23 6.76
C LEU A 266 33.47 18.74 7.91
N GLU A 267 34.72 18.44 7.60
CA GLU A 267 35.75 18.18 8.61
C GLU A 267 36.46 19.48 9.00
N GLY A 268 36.28 19.95 10.24
CA GLY A 268 36.93 21.17 10.73
C GLY A 268 36.53 22.44 9.96
N GLY A 269 35.33 22.47 9.37
CA GLY A 269 34.83 23.58 8.55
C GLY A 269 35.40 23.64 7.13
N ARG A 270 36.07 22.57 6.67
CA ARG A 270 36.58 22.47 5.30
C ARG A 270 35.95 21.27 4.59
N LEU A 271 35.66 21.47 3.31
CA LEU A 271 35.15 20.43 2.43
C LEU A 271 36.31 19.83 1.65
N SER A 272 36.43 18.51 1.64
CA SER A 272 37.37 17.81 0.75
C SER A 272 36.89 17.89 -0.71
N SER A 273 37.78 17.62 -1.66
CA SER A 273 37.41 17.51 -3.08
C SER A 273 36.36 16.41 -3.31
N GLU A 274 36.50 15.28 -2.60
CA GLU A 274 35.53 14.19 -2.63
C GLU A 274 34.17 14.61 -2.04
N GLY A 275 34.17 15.34 -0.92
CA GLY A 275 32.95 15.91 -0.34
C GLY A 275 32.25 16.89 -1.29
N GLY A 276 33.01 17.66 -2.07
CA GLY A 276 32.48 18.53 -3.13
C GLY A 276 31.70 17.78 -4.21
N GLU A 277 32.23 16.65 -4.68
CA GLU A 277 31.55 15.81 -5.68
C GLU A 277 30.34 15.07 -5.09
N VAL A 278 30.38 14.69 -3.82
CA VAL A 278 29.20 14.14 -3.12
C VAL A 278 28.10 15.20 -3.02
N LEU A 279 28.41 16.44 -2.61
CA LEU A 279 27.42 17.51 -2.54
C LEU A 279 26.84 17.89 -3.90
N LYS A 280 27.67 17.98 -4.93
CA LYS A 280 27.21 18.26 -6.29
C LYS A 280 26.23 17.19 -6.78
N ARG A 281 26.51 15.92 -6.50
CA ARG A 281 25.58 14.81 -6.79
C ARG A 281 24.30 14.94 -5.96
N ALA A 282 24.39 15.10 -4.65
CA ALA A 282 23.24 15.23 -3.76
C ALA A 282 22.32 16.39 -4.19
N ARG A 283 22.87 17.55 -4.57
CA ARG A 283 22.11 18.68 -5.10
C ARG A 283 21.29 18.32 -6.34
N GLY A 284 21.89 17.57 -7.27
CA GLY A 284 21.21 17.08 -8.46
C GLY A 284 20.09 16.08 -8.14
N LEU A 285 20.35 15.14 -7.22
CA LEU A 285 19.37 14.12 -6.81
C LEU A 285 18.18 14.74 -6.06
N LEU A 286 18.45 15.73 -5.22
CA LEU A 286 17.45 16.45 -4.42
C LEU A 286 16.76 17.58 -5.20
N GLN A 287 17.09 17.76 -6.49
CA GLN A 287 16.48 18.73 -7.40
C GLN A 287 16.48 20.17 -6.84
N LEU A 288 17.54 20.55 -6.13
CA LEU A 288 17.64 21.87 -5.50
C LEU A 288 18.07 22.93 -6.51
N SER A 289 17.37 24.07 -6.48
CA SER A 289 17.79 25.27 -7.21
C SER A 289 19.02 25.91 -6.55
N ASP A 290 19.73 26.76 -7.30
CA ASP A 290 20.95 27.45 -6.84
C ASP A 290 20.73 28.24 -5.55
N ALA A 291 19.58 28.89 -5.40
CA ALA A 291 19.21 29.64 -4.22
C ALA A 291 18.92 28.75 -2.99
N ALA A 292 18.47 27.50 -3.19
CA ALA A 292 18.20 26.55 -2.12
C ALA A 292 19.45 25.76 -1.67
N ALA A 293 20.52 25.81 -2.46
CA ALA A 293 21.77 25.10 -2.23
C ALA A 293 22.91 25.99 -1.67
N SER A 294 22.65 27.30 -1.51
CA SER A 294 23.55 28.31 -0.95
C SER A 294 23.45 28.36 0.57
#